data_AF-A0A7J8H6K9-F1
#
_entry.id   AF-A0A7J8H6K9-F1
#
_cell.length_a   1.000
_cell.length_b   1.000
_cell.length_c   1.000
_cell.angle_alpha   90.00
_cell.angle_beta   90.00
_cell.angle_gamma   90.00
#
_symmetry.space_group_name_H-M   'P 1'
#
loop_
_entity.id
_entity.type
_entity.pdbx_description
1 polymer ?
#
loop_
_entity_poly.entity_id
_entity_poly.type
_entity_poly.pdbx_seq_one_letter_code
_entity_poly.pdbx_strand_id
1 'polypeptide(L)'
;MLQGSCLTPLPISLSASSPCLSSRQNRSWRTLLRLTCGGLSPPQLSSVLAGAVSNDQLPQIRWHQTADFGYVPNLRMPNTFMAVAMDLGDRNSPFGSVHPRDKQTVAYRLHLGARAVAYGEKQLIFQGPLPEKIELLADKGLLNIRYSQQIQVQRQDDKIFEISCCDDHQCKWLPVPMNTFSTQSLALNISSCQGTLVAFRYAWTTWPCEYKQCPLYHPSSTLPAPPFTAFITNQMPGHHSKVAQ
;
A
#
# COMPACT_ATOMS: atom_id res chain seq x y z
N MET A 1 -9.97 11.84 -16.25
CA MET A 1 -9.46 10.59 -16.86
C MET A 1 -8.53 9.94 -15.82
N LEU A 2 -8.84 8.72 -15.36
CA LEU A 2 -7.98 7.99 -14.41
C LEU A 2 -6.88 7.31 -15.25
N GLN A 3 -5.61 7.59 -14.97
CA GLN A 3 -4.48 7.17 -15.83
C GLN A 3 -3.45 6.38 -15.02
N GLY A 4 -2.95 5.26 -15.57
CA GLY A 4 -1.85 4.50 -14.96
C GLY A 4 -1.70 3.06 -15.48
N SER A 5 -2.74 2.51 -16.11
CA SER A 5 -2.70 1.17 -16.71
C SER A 5 -1.93 1.06 -18.03
N CYS A 6 -1.52 2.19 -18.64
CA CYS A 6 -0.68 2.20 -19.86
C CYS A 6 0.83 2.10 -19.59
N LEU A 7 1.25 1.86 -18.34
CA LEU A 7 2.65 1.56 -18.02
C LEU A 7 2.94 0.08 -18.33
N THR A 8 3.12 -0.25 -19.61
CA THR A 8 3.56 -1.59 -20.06
C THR A 8 5.04 -1.80 -19.71
N PRO A 9 5.53 -3.05 -19.58
CA PRO A 9 6.90 -3.30 -19.18
C PRO A 9 7.83 -3.04 -20.36
N LEU A 10 8.33 -1.80 -20.47
CA LEU A 10 9.49 -1.46 -21.28
C LEU A 10 10.71 -1.25 -20.36
N PRO A 11 11.93 -1.59 -20.82
CA PRO A 11 13.10 -1.75 -19.97
C PRO A 11 13.50 -0.42 -19.32
N ILE A 12 13.55 -0.42 -17.98
CA ILE A 12 14.35 0.33 -16.97
C ILE A 12 14.49 1.88 -17.11
N SER A 13 14.18 2.49 -18.25
CA SER A 13 14.37 3.92 -18.48
C SER A 13 13.20 4.80 -18.02
N LEU A 14 12.00 4.24 -17.79
CA LEU A 14 10.81 5.00 -17.42
C LEU A 14 10.61 5.20 -15.91
N SER A 15 11.29 4.44 -15.04
CA SER A 15 11.16 4.54 -13.58
C SER A 15 11.68 5.87 -13.03
N ALA A 16 12.74 6.43 -13.63
CA ALA A 16 13.26 7.76 -13.29
C ALA A 16 12.35 8.91 -13.77
N SER A 17 11.56 8.67 -14.82
CA SER A 17 10.66 9.68 -15.40
C SER A 17 9.28 9.74 -14.73
N SER A 18 8.80 8.69 -14.07
CA SER A 18 7.51 8.71 -13.36
C SER A 18 7.40 9.76 -12.22
N PRO A 19 8.38 9.93 -11.32
CA PRO A 19 8.33 11.03 -10.34
C PRO A 19 8.47 12.40 -11.02
N CYS A 20 9.18 12.50 -12.14
CA CYS A 20 9.30 13.74 -12.93
C CYS A 20 8.02 14.08 -13.70
N LEU A 21 7.30 13.10 -14.26
CA LEU A 21 6.01 13.29 -14.92
C LEU A 21 4.92 13.59 -13.90
N SER A 22 4.86 12.88 -12.77
CA SER A 22 3.92 13.20 -11.68
C SER A 22 4.16 14.62 -11.16
N SER A 23 5.42 15.00 -10.91
CA SER A 23 5.74 16.36 -10.43
C SER A 23 5.55 17.44 -11.50
N ARG A 24 5.88 17.21 -12.78
CA ARG A 24 5.61 18.18 -13.87
C ARG A 24 4.13 18.27 -14.24
N GLN A 25 3.40 17.15 -14.23
CA GLN A 25 1.96 17.14 -14.51
C GLN A 25 1.19 17.75 -13.34
N ASN A 26 1.55 17.45 -12.07
CA ASN A 26 1.00 18.17 -10.91
C ASN A 26 1.38 19.65 -10.92
N ARG A 27 2.61 20.03 -11.32
CA ARG A 27 2.97 21.45 -11.49
C ARG A 27 2.15 22.11 -12.59
N SER A 28 1.93 21.44 -13.73
CA SER A 28 1.14 21.94 -14.86
C SER A 28 -0.34 22.14 -14.51
N TRP A 29 -0.96 21.18 -13.82
CA TRP A 29 -2.33 21.31 -13.31
C TRP A 29 -2.48 22.44 -12.26
N ARG A 30 -1.47 22.66 -11.41
CA ARG A 30 -1.43 23.77 -10.44
C ARG A 30 -1.33 25.16 -11.07
N THR A 31 -0.82 25.27 -12.31
CA THR A 31 -0.67 26.57 -13.00
C THR A 31 -1.94 26.95 -13.78
N LEU A 32 -2.71 25.98 -14.27
CA LEU A 32 -3.92 26.21 -15.09
C LEU A 32 -5.19 26.46 -14.27
N LEU A 33 -5.24 25.99 -13.02
CA LEU A 33 -6.28 26.32 -12.05
C LEU A 33 -5.59 27.10 -10.93
N ARG A 34 -5.90 28.40 -10.75
CA ARG A 34 -5.55 29.15 -9.54
C ARG A 34 -6.33 28.60 -8.34
N LEU A 35 -6.06 27.36 -7.97
CA LEU A 35 -6.65 26.67 -6.85
C LEU A 35 -5.50 26.18 -5.98
N THR A 36 -5.49 26.64 -4.74
CA THR A 36 -4.75 26.06 -3.61
C THR A 36 -5.26 24.65 -3.24
N CYS A 37 -6.15 24.06 -4.04
CA CYS A 37 -6.76 22.75 -3.84
C CYS A 37 -5.77 21.62 -4.16
N GLY A 38 -5.80 20.56 -3.36
CA GLY A 38 -4.92 19.40 -3.49
C GLY A 38 -4.95 18.74 -4.88
N GLY A 39 -3.82 18.15 -5.27
CA GLY A 39 -3.68 17.40 -6.51
C GLY A 39 -4.38 16.05 -6.42
N LEU A 40 -5.21 15.72 -7.41
CA LEU A 40 -5.74 14.38 -7.59
C LEU A 40 -4.62 13.47 -8.16
N SER A 41 -4.18 12.47 -7.40
CA SER A 41 -3.39 11.39 -7.98
C SER A 41 -4.30 10.35 -8.64
N PRO A 42 -3.81 9.65 -9.68
CA PRO A 42 -4.54 8.49 -10.20
C PRO A 42 -4.75 7.45 -9.09
N PRO A 43 -5.83 6.66 -9.17
CA PRO A 43 -6.11 5.62 -8.19
C PRO A 43 -5.00 4.57 -8.23
N GLN A 44 -4.79 3.90 -7.10
CA GLN A 44 -3.85 2.78 -7.04
C GLN A 44 -4.25 1.73 -8.08
N LEU A 45 -3.28 1.23 -8.83
CA LEU A 45 -3.58 0.32 -9.93
C LEU A 45 -4.22 -1.00 -9.47
N SER A 46 -5.30 -1.39 -10.16
CA SER A 46 -5.78 -2.77 -10.19
C SER A 46 -4.83 -3.63 -11.03
N SER A 47 -4.90 -4.95 -10.89
CA SER A 47 -3.92 -5.87 -11.47
C SER A 47 -4.48 -6.76 -12.57
N VAL A 48 -3.59 -7.44 -13.28
CA VAL A 48 -3.93 -8.46 -14.29
C VAL A 48 -3.81 -9.85 -13.66
N LEU A 49 -4.73 -10.74 -14.01
CA LEU A 49 -4.55 -12.19 -13.93
C LEU A 49 -3.35 -12.60 -14.82
N ALA A 50 -2.14 -12.52 -14.31
CA ALA A 50 -0.99 -13.07 -15.00
C ALA A 50 -0.88 -14.56 -14.66
N GLY A 51 -1.03 -15.42 -15.65
CA GLY A 51 -0.49 -16.77 -15.57
C GLY A 51 1.03 -16.69 -15.39
N ALA A 52 1.52 -17.30 -14.30
CA ALA A 52 2.87 -17.84 -14.17
C ALA A 52 4.11 -16.91 -14.20
N VAL A 53 4.01 -15.61 -13.93
CA VAL A 53 5.22 -14.83 -13.56
C VAL A 53 4.96 -14.00 -12.30
N SER A 54 5.39 -14.52 -11.15
CA SER A 54 5.49 -13.78 -9.89
C SER A 54 6.68 -12.82 -9.96
N ASN A 55 6.54 -11.74 -10.73
CA ASN A 55 7.48 -10.64 -10.64
C ASN A 55 6.81 -9.47 -9.90
N ASP A 56 7.60 -8.74 -9.12
CA ASP A 56 7.10 -7.61 -8.33
C ASP A 56 6.80 -6.38 -9.20
N GLN A 57 6.71 -6.48 -10.53
CA GLN A 57 6.60 -5.31 -11.42
C GLN A 57 5.36 -4.44 -11.13
N LEU A 58 4.18 -5.03 -11.06
CA LEU A 58 2.95 -4.29 -10.75
C LEU A 58 2.92 -3.72 -9.32
N PRO A 59 3.28 -4.50 -8.28
CA PRO A 59 3.50 -3.98 -6.92
C PRO A 59 4.48 -2.81 -6.85
N GLN A 60 5.62 -2.88 -7.56
CA GLN A 60 6.60 -1.81 -7.63
C GLN A 60 6.01 -0.55 -8.28
N ILE A 61 5.25 -0.69 -9.37
CA ILE A 61 4.54 0.46 -9.97
C ILE A 61 3.58 1.09 -8.94
N ARG A 62 2.75 0.27 -8.26
CA ARG A 62 1.83 0.76 -7.20
C ARG A 62 2.58 1.51 -6.11
N TRP A 63 3.72 0.97 -5.66
CA TRP A 63 4.57 1.59 -4.65
C TRP A 63 5.09 2.96 -5.13
N HIS A 64 5.64 3.04 -6.34
CA HIS A 64 6.16 4.28 -6.92
C HIS A 64 5.08 5.34 -7.18
N GLN A 65 3.79 4.97 -7.36
CA GLN A 65 2.69 5.94 -7.47
C GLN A 65 2.54 6.82 -6.21
N THR A 66 3.07 6.36 -5.07
CA THR A 66 3.05 7.07 -3.78
C THR A 66 4.39 7.70 -3.42
N ALA A 67 5.31 7.83 -4.38
CA ALA A 67 6.68 8.29 -4.17
C ALA A 67 7.47 7.47 -3.13
N ASP A 68 7.18 6.17 -3.09
CA ASP A 68 7.81 5.16 -2.21
C ASP A 68 7.45 5.30 -0.73
N PHE A 69 6.22 5.74 -0.44
CA PHE A 69 5.70 5.83 0.94
C PHE A 69 4.60 4.81 1.26
N GLY A 70 3.88 4.30 0.24
CA GLY A 70 2.72 3.42 0.40
C GLY A 70 1.39 4.13 0.59
N TYR A 71 1.42 5.45 0.83
CA TYR A 71 0.22 6.25 1.06
C TYR A 71 0.43 7.69 0.61
N VAL A 72 -0.68 8.40 0.37
CA VAL A 72 -0.71 9.86 0.15
C VAL A 72 -1.88 10.47 0.93
N PRO A 73 -1.74 11.71 1.45
CA PRO A 73 -0.58 12.60 1.32
C PRO A 73 0.63 12.10 2.10
N ASN A 74 1.82 12.51 1.68
CA ASN A 74 3.09 12.22 2.35
C ASN A 74 4.07 13.39 2.13
N LEU A 75 5.28 13.29 2.69
CA LEU A 75 6.30 14.35 2.63
C LEU A 75 6.69 14.78 1.21
N ARG A 76 6.65 13.85 0.22
CA ARG A 76 6.99 14.14 -1.18
C ARG A 76 5.78 14.55 -2.02
N MET A 77 4.59 14.16 -1.60
CA MET A 77 3.32 14.41 -2.30
C MET A 77 2.33 15.11 -1.37
N PRO A 78 2.64 16.33 -0.88
CA PRO A 78 1.75 17.06 0.00
C PRO A 78 0.48 17.46 -0.75
N ASN A 79 -0.63 17.59 -0.02
CA ASN A 79 -1.94 17.95 -0.57
C ASN A 79 -2.33 17.03 -1.74
N THR A 80 -2.11 15.74 -1.61
CA THR A 80 -2.46 14.73 -2.60
C THR A 80 -3.32 13.65 -1.96
N PHE A 81 -4.28 13.11 -2.69
CA PHE A 81 -5.05 11.95 -2.26
C PHE A 81 -5.15 10.90 -3.37
N MET A 82 -5.36 9.65 -2.98
CA MET A 82 -5.46 8.49 -3.85
C MET A 82 -6.46 7.50 -3.27
N ALA A 83 -7.18 6.80 -4.14
CA ALA A 83 -7.99 5.66 -3.75
C ALA A 83 -7.16 4.37 -3.78
N VAL A 84 -7.11 3.66 -2.66
CA VAL A 84 -6.70 2.25 -2.65
C VAL A 84 -7.76 1.45 -3.39
N ALA A 85 -7.38 0.71 -4.43
CA ALA A 85 -8.32 -0.01 -5.30
C ALA A 85 -7.85 -1.43 -5.68
N MET A 86 -6.81 -1.94 -5.03
CA MET A 86 -6.27 -3.28 -5.30
C MET A 86 -7.25 -4.42 -4.98
N ASP A 87 -8.20 -4.18 -4.09
CA ASP A 87 -9.30 -5.07 -3.72
C ASP A 87 -10.49 -4.98 -4.68
N LEU A 88 -10.43 -4.15 -5.73
CA LEU A 88 -11.54 -4.00 -6.69
C LEU A 88 -11.29 -4.75 -8.00
N GLY A 89 -10.19 -5.50 -8.07
CA GLY A 89 -9.86 -6.34 -9.21
C GLY A 89 -10.96 -7.35 -9.50
N ASP A 90 -11.23 -7.57 -10.78
CA ASP A 90 -12.20 -8.56 -11.22
C ASP A 90 -11.61 -9.49 -12.28
N ARG A 91 -11.47 -10.74 -11.89
CA ARG A 91 -10.95 -11.83 -12.71
C ARG A 91 -11.81 -12.11 -13.93
N ASN A 92 -13.11 -11.93 -13.79
CA ASN A 92 -14.11 -12.30 -14.79
C ASN A 92 -14.53 -11.10 -15.64
N SER A 93 -13.77 -10.01 -15.60
CA SER A 93 -14.04 -8.82 -16.42
C SER A 93 -13.88 -9.17 -17.90
N PRO A 94 -14.91 -8.97 -18.75
CA PRO A 94 -14.81 -9.21 -20.19
C PRO A 94 -13.89 -8.20 -20.90
N PHE A 95 -13.45 -7.15 -20.20
CA PHE A 95 -12.58 -6.10 -20.72
C PHE A 95 -11.15 -6.21 -20.19
N GLY A 96 -10.77 -7.36 -19.63
CA GLY A 96 -9.49 -7.56 -18.96
C GLY A 96 -9.53 -7.15 -17.48
N SER A 97 -8.76 -7.88 -16.69
CA SER A 97 -8.79 -7.82 -15.22
C SER A 97 -8.16 -6.55 -14.62
N VAL A 98 -7.36 -5.82 -15.41
CA VAL A 98 -6.79 -4.52 -15.03
C VAL A 98 -7.83 -3.41 -14.92
N HIS A 99 -9.00 -3.57 -15.54
CA HIS A 99 -10.08 -2.58 -15.49
C HIS A 99 -11.13 -3.00 -14.44
N PRO A 100 -11.05 -2.51 -13.19
CA PRO A 100 -12.05 -2.86 -12.18
C PRO A 100 -13.42 -2.39 -12.65
N ARG A 101 -14.43 -3.28 -12.63
CA ARG A 101 -15.80 -2.93 -13.03
C ARG A 101 -16.49 -2.00 -12.03
N ASP A 102 -16.15 -2.12 -10.74
CA ASP A 102 -16.67 -1.26 -9.67
C ASP A 102 -16.00 0.13 -9.69
N LYS A 103 -16.31 0.91 -10.73
CA LYS A 103 -15.87 2.31 -10.85
C LYS A 103 -16.51 3.21 -9.80
N GLN A 104 -17.70 2.85 -9.31
CA GLN A 104 -18.41 3.62 -8.31
C GLN A 104 -17.64 3.63 -6.98
N THR A 105 -17.12 2.49 -6.54
CA THR A 105 -16.31 2.42 -5.31
C THR A 105 -14.97 3.13 -5.48
N VAL A 106 -14.33 3.04 -6.66
CA VAL A 106 -13.14 3.85 -6.96
C VAL A 106 -13.45 5.35 -6.83
N ALA A 107 -14.53 5.81 -7.46
CA ALA A 107 -14.95 7.21 -7.43
C ALA A 107 -15.31 7.68 -6.01
N TYR A 108 -16.01 6.84 -5.24
CA TYR A 108 -16.35 7.12 -3.85
C TYR A 108 -15.09 7.30 -2.97
N ARG A 109 -14.11 6.40 -3.08
CA ARG A 109 -12.85 6.51 -2.33
C ARG A 109 -12.06 7.78 -2.71
N LEU A 110 -12.04 8.15 -3.99
CA LEU A 110 -11.46 9.42 -4.44
C LEU A 110 -12.22 10.63 -3.90
N HIS A 111 -13.55 10.56 -3.87
CA HIS A 111 -14.39 11.62 -3.33
C HIS A 111 -14.12 11.86 -1.83
N LEU A 112 -13.93 10.81 -1.04
CA LEU A 112 -13.52 10.95 0.37
C LEU A 112 -12.17 11.68 0.48
N GLY A 113 -11.20 11.31 -0.34
CA GLY A 113 -9.90 11.99 -0.38
C GLY A 113 -10.00 13.45 -0.77
N ALA A 114 -10.85 13.79 -1.75
CA ALA A 114 -11.10 15.17 -2.14
C ALA A 114 -11.69 15.98 -0.97
N ARG A 115 -12.70 15.45 -0.28
CA ARG A 115 -13.31 16.10 0.88
C ARG A 115 -12.30 16.35 2.01
N ALA A 116 -11.52 15.35 2.36
CA ALA A 116 -10.52 15.47 3.43
C ALA A 116 -9.37 16.42 3.06
N VAL A 117 -8.79 16.27 1.88
CA VAL A 117 -7.56 16.97 1.49
C VAL A 117 -7.82 18.30 0.78
N ALA A 118 -8.76 18.37 -0.16
CA ALA A 118 -9.02 19.58 -0.94
C ALA A 118 -10.04 20.51 -0.26
N TYR A 119 -11.02 19.95 0.45
CA TYR A 119 -12.05 20.73 1.17
C TYR A 119 -11.80 20.84 2.68
N GLY A 120 -10.74 20.23 3.20
CA GLY A 120 -10.28 20.44 4.58
C GLY A 120 -11.14 19.77 5.65
N GLU A 121 -11.91 18.72 5.31
CA GLU A 121 -12.69 17.95 6.28
C GLU A 121 -11.79 17.06 7.17
N LYS A 122 -11.26 17.64 8.25
CA LYS A 122 -10.22 17.01 9.09
C LYS A 122 -10.62 15.71 9.81
N GLN A 123 -11.91 15.52 10.07
CA GLN A 123 -12.41 14.36 10.82
C GLN A 123 -12.94 13.23 9.91
N LEU A 124 -12.82 13.40 8.58
CA LEU A 124 -13.28 12.41 7.62
C LEU A 124 -12.23 11.30 7.43
N ILE A 125 -12.63 10.05 7.67
CA ILE A 125 -11.80 8.89 7.37
C ILE A 125 -11.82 8.66 5.85
N PHE A 126 -10.69 8.94 5.19
CA PHE A 126 -10.52 8.76 3.75
C PHE A 126 -9.41 7.78 3.36
N GLN A 127 -8.63 7.31 4.34
CA GLN A 127 -7.59 6.31 4.17
C GLN A 127 -7.95 5.05 4.94
N GLY A 128 -7.51 3.89 4.44
CA GLY A 128 -7.54 2.66 5.23
C GLY A 128 -6.49 2.66 6.34
N PRO A 129 -6.47 1.62 7.18
CA PRO A 129 -5.56 1.53 8.30
C PRO A 129 -4.10 1.44 7.84
N LEU A 130 -3.22 2.20 8.50
CA LEU A 130 -1.77 2.20 8.25
C LEU A 130 -1.03 1.69 9.49
N PRO A 131 0.10 0.99 9.32
CA PRO A 131 0.95 0.63 10.45
C PRO A 131 1.54 1.89 11.08
N GLU A 132 1.49 1.96 12.41
CA GLU A 132 2.04 3.03 13.24
C GLU A 132 3.33 2.58 13.94
N LYS A 133 3.32 1.36 14.50
CA LYS A 133 4.45 0.81 15.24
C LYS A 133 4.63 -0.66 14.90
N ILE A 134 5.88 -1.07 14.76
CA ILE A 134 6.28 -2.45 14.48
C ILE A 134 7.27 -2.88 15.55
N GLU A 135 7.02 -4.04 16.16
CA GLU A 135 7.81 -4.59 17.24
C GLU A 135 8.18 -6.05 16.92
N LEU A 136 9.48 -6.31 16.84
CA LEU A 136 10.00 -7.67 16.67
C LEU A 136 10.09 -8.35 18.05
N LEU A 137 9.32 -9.42 18.22
CA LEU A 137 9.31 -10.29 19.41
C LEU A 137 10.02 -11.60 19.04
N ALA A 138 11.35 -11.52 18.87
CA ALA A 138 12.17 -12.60 18.35
C ALA A 138 12.11 -13.88 19.21
N ASP A 139 12.05 -13.71 20.53
CA ASP A 139 11.89 -14.79 21.52
C ASP A 139 10.61 -15.61 21.31
N LYS A 140 9.57 -14.98 20.77
CA LYS A 140 8.26 -15.60 20.52
C LYS A 140 8.06 -15.98 19.06
N GLY A 141 9.01 -15.66 18.17
CA GLY A 141 8.82 -15.81 16.73
C GLY A 141 7.66 -14.98 16.18
N LEU A 142 7.42 -13.80 16.76
CA LEU A 142 6.30 -12.92 16.37
C LEU A 142 6.77 -11.54 15.91
N LEU A 143 6.05 -10.98 14.95
CA LEU A 143 6.14 -9.56 14.58
C LEU A 143 4.81 -8.89 14.88
N ASN A 144 4.80 -7.99 15.86
CA ASN A 144 3.60 -7.26 16.26
C ASN A 144 3.51 -5.92 15.53
N ILE A 145 2.34 -5.65 14.93
CA ILE A 145 2.06 -4.45 14.16
C ILE A 145 0.89 -3.74 14.84
N ARG A 146 1.12 -2.50 15.30
CA ARG A 146 0.08 -1.60 15.78
C ARG A 146 -0.32 -0.64 14.66
N TYR A 147 -1.62 -0.42 14.50
CA TYR A 147 -2.17 0.48 13.50
C TYR A 147 -2.61 1.82 14.11
N SER A 148 -2.50 2.89 13.33
CA SER A 148 -2.95 4.24 13.75
C SER A 148 -4.48 4.37 13.79
N GLN A 149 -5.18 3.50 13.06
CA GLN A 149 -6.64 3.42 13.04
C GLN A 149 -7.09 2.05 13.52
N GLN A 150 -8.40 1.91 13.82
CA GLN A 150 -8.97 0.60 14.07
C GLN A 150 -8.87 -0.29 12.83
N ILE A 151 -8.64 -1.58 13.07
CA ILE A 151 -8.61 -2.61 12.04
C ILE A 151 -9.73 -3.61 12.26
N GLN A 152 -10.24 -4.13 11.15
CA GLN A 152 -11.06 -5.32 11.09
C GLN A 152 -10.34 -6.34 10.21
N VAL A 153 -9.99 -7.47 10.82
CA VAL A 153 -9.49 -8.64 10.09
C VAL A 153 -10.70 -9.40 9.56
N GLN A 154 -10.99 -9.26 8.27
CA GLN A 154 -12.14 -9.93 7.63
C GLN A 154 -11.90 -11.43 7.42
N ARG A 155 -10.64 -11.80 7.17
CA ARG A 155 -10.19 -13.18 6.99
C ARG A 155 -8.73 -13.29 7.41
N GLN A 156 -8.34 -14.47 7.89
CA GLN A 156 -6.93 -14.80 8.00
C GLN A 156 -6.38 -15.11 6.60
N ASP A 157 -5.11 -14.79 6.40
CA ASP A 157 -4.37 -15.05 5.17
C ASP A 157 -2.93 -15.43 5.51
N ASP A 158 -2.37 -16.35 4.74
CA ASP A 158 -1.05 -16.93 4.95
C ASP A 158 0.01 -16.43 3.96
N LYS A 159 -0.37 -15.55 3.02
CA LYS A 159 0.47 -15.16 1.87
C LYS A 159 0.53 -13.66 1.60
N ILE A 160 -0.43 -12.88 2.08
CA ILE A 160 -0.50 -11.44 1.79
C ILE A 160 0.59 -10.65 2.51
N PHE A 161 1.06 -11.16 3.64
CA PHE A 161 2.21 -10.64 4.35
C PHE A 161 3.44 -11.44 3.97
N GLU A 162 4.52 -10.72 3.67
CA GLU A 162 5.81 -11.32 3.38
C GLU A 162 6.89 -10.65 4.23
N ILE A 163 7.83 -11.44 4.74
CA ILE A 163 9.01 -10.95 5.45
C ILE A 163 10.25 -11.11 4.57
N SER A 164 11.19 -10.18 4.66
CA SER A 164 12.52 -10.32 4.07
C SER A 164 13.43 -10.97 5.11
N CYS A 165 13.74 -12.24 4.88
CA CYS A 165 14.64 -13.04 5.71
C CYS A 165 15.99 -13.15 5.01
N CYS A 166 17.05 -12.67 5.64
CA CYS A 166 18.40 -12.65 5.08
C CYS A 166 19.31 -13.64 5.81
N ASP A 167 20.06 -14.41 5.02
CA ASP A 167 21.24 -15.16 5.46
C ASP A 167 22.52 -14.38 5.06
N ASP A 168 23.70 -14.97 5.26
CA ASP A 168 25.00 -14.33 4.99
C ASP A 168 25.20 -13.91 3.52
N HIS A 169 24.39 -14.41 2.59
CA HIS A 169 24.62 -14.26 1.15
C HIS A 169 23.43 -13.70 0.38
N GLN A 170 22.20 -13.83 0.88
CA GLN A 170 20.99 -13.47 0.16
C GLN A 170 19.81 -13.17 1.09
N CYS A 171 18.93 -12.29 0.62
CA CYS A 171 17.64 -12.03 1.25
C CYS A 171 16.52 -12.64 0.41
N LYS A 172 15.58 -13.30 1.05
CA LYS A 172 14.39 -13.88 0.41
C LYS A 172 13.12 -13.32 1.03
N TRP A 173 12.15 -13.00 0.19
CA TRP A 173 10.79 -12.69 0.63
C TRP A 173 10.05 -14.01 0.89
N LEU A 174 9.56 -14.20 2.11
CA LEU A 174 8.86 -15.39 2.56
C LEU A 174 7.46 -15.00 3.02
N PRO A 175 6.40 -15.68 2.56
CA PRO A 175 5.05 -15.46 3.07
C PRO A 175 4.98 -15.86 4.55
N VAL A 176 4.21 -15.10 5.34
CA VAL A 176 4.01 -15.36 6.77
C VAL A 176 2.53 -15.32 7.15
N PRO A 177 2.07 -16.27 7.99
CA PRO A 177 0.69 -16.29 8.42
C PRO A 177 0.41 -15.24 9.50
N MET A 178 -0.79 -14.67 9.40
CA MET A 178 -1.40 -13.96 10.53
C MET A 178 -1.54 -14.91 11.71
N ASN A 179 -1.33 -14.40 12.92
CA ASN A 179 -1.46 -15.17 14.15
C ASN A 179 -2.64 -14.65 15.00
N THR A 180 -2.37 -13.67 15.86
CA THR A 180 -3.38 -13.05 16.74
C THR A 180 -3.65 -11.63 16.30
N PHE A 181 -4.86 -11.14 16.57
CA PHE A 181 -5.25 -9.77 16.24
C PHE A 181 -6.24 -9.20 17.25
N SER A 182 -6.29 -7.88 17.31
CA SER A 182 -7.23 -7.09 18.08
C SER A 182 -7.85 -6.01 17.20
N THR A 183 -8.61 -5.09 17.78
CA THR A 183 -9.17 -3.94 17.07
C THR A 183 -8.12 -2.93 16.60
N GLN A 184 -6.86 -3.04 17.03
CA GLN A 184 -5.80 -2.08 16.65
C GLN A 184 -4.42 -2.74 16.42
N SER A 185 -4.29 -4.05 16.60
CA SER A 185 -3.01 -4.76 16.43
C SER A 185 -3.16 -6.08 15.69
N LEU A 186 -2.10 -6.47 14.99
CA LEU A 186 -1.96 -7.75 14.31
C LEU A 186 -0.56 -8.30 14.58
N ALA A 187 -0.49 -9.54 15.05
CA ALA A 187 0.74 -10.30 15.17
C ALA A 187 0.88 -11.24 13.97
N LEU A 188 2.07 -11.28 13.37
CA LEU A 188 2.46 -12.23 12.33
C LEU A 188 3.37 -13.29 12.94
N ASN A 189 3.23 -14.54 12.50
CA ASN A 189 4.15 -15.61 12.86
C ASN A 189 5.33 -15.62 11.89
N ILE A 190 6.52 -15.34 12.39
CA ILE A 190 7.75 -15.20 11.61
C ILE A 190 8.74 -16.34 11.85
N SER A 191 8.30 -17.43 12.49
CA SER A 191 9.14 -18.59 12.82
C SER A 191 9.70 -19.31 11.59
N SER A 192 9.20 -19.01 10.39
CA SER A 192 9.76 -19.49 9.12
C SER A 192 11.11 -18.84 8.77
N CYS A 193 11.45 -17.70 9.38
CA CYS A 193 12.74 -17.04 9.15
C CYS A 193 13.79 -17.52 10.15
N GLN A 194 14.79 -18.23 9.62
CA GLN A 194 15.95 -18.72 10.40
C GLN A 194 17.13 -17.72 10.40
N GLY A 195 17.07 -16.70 9.55
CA GLY A 195 18.10 -15.68 9.40
C GLY A 195 17.74 -14.36 10.08
N THR A 196 18.34 -13.28 9.61
CA THR A 196 18.04 -11.91 10.07
C THR A 196 16.80 -11.40 9.34
N LEU A 197 15.75 -11.04 10.09
CA LEU A 197 14.57 -10.39 9.54
C LEU A 197 14.84 -8.89 9.36
N VAL A 198 14.92 -8.44 8.10
CA VAL A 198 15.33 -7.04 7.78
C VAL A 198 14.16 -6.14 7.40
N ALA A 199 13.07 -6.71 6.89
CA ALA A 199 11.90 -5.98 6.44
C ALA A 199 10.67 -6.87 6.41
N PHE A 200 9.50 -6.26 6.29
CA PHE A 200 8.27 -6.96 5.98
C PHE A 200 7.35 -6.07 5.14
N ARG A 201 6.40 -6.68 4.45
CA ARG A 201 5.55 -6.00 3.48
C ARG A 201 4.16 -6.63 3.43
N TYR A 202 3.18 -5.84 2.99
CA TYR A 202 1.77 -6.24 2.87
C TYR A 202 1.24 -5.96 1.48
N ALA A 203 0.49 -6.91 0.92
CA ALA A 203 -0.20 -6.80 -0.38
C ALA A 203 0.73 -6.53 -1.57
N TRP A 204 1.93 -7.12 -1.53
CA TRP A 204 2.98 -6.96 -2.54
C TRP A 204 2.95 -7.97 -3.67
N THR A 205 1.92 -8.81 -3.76
CA THR A 205 1.74 -9.66 -4.94
C THR A 205 1.03 -8.89 -6.06
N THR A 206 1.16 -9.41 -7.29
CA THR A 206 0.42 -8.89 -8.44
C THR A 206 -1.08 -8.84 -8.15
N TRP A 207 -1.65 -9.88 -7.54
CA TRP A 207 -3.06 -9.94 -7.17
C TRP A 207 -3.19 -10.20 -5.65
N PRO A 208 -3.22 -9.16 -4.81
CA PRO A 208 -3.13 -9.33 -3.36
C PRO A 208 -4.37 -9.93 -2.71
N CYS A 209 -5.55 -9.70 -3.27
CA CYS A 209 -6.80 -10.22 -2.74
C CYS A 209 -7.92 -10.21 -3.80
N GLU A 210 -8.97 -11.01 -3.57
CA GLU A 210 -10.17 -11.00 -4.42
C GLU A 210 -11.04 -9.76 -4.18
N TYR A 211 -12.02 -9.55 -5.07
CA TYR A 211 -12.96 -8.43 -5.03
C TYR A 211 -13.58 -8.25 -3.63
N LYS A 212 -13.26 -7.13 -2.99
CA LYS A 212 -13.65 -6.75 -1.61
C LYS A 212 -13.34 -7.81 -0.55
N GLN A 213 -12.30 -8.62 -0.76
CA GLN A 213 -11.88 -9.71 0.14
C GLN A 213 -10.43 -9.57 0.62
N CYS A 214 -9.90 -8.36 0.65
CA CYS A 214 -8.63 -8.11 1.34
C CYS A 214 -8.75 -8.46 2.85
N PRO A 215 -7.69 -8.93 3.51
CA PRO A 215 -7.78 -9.29 4.92
C PRO A 215 -8.01 -8.12 5.87
N LEU A 216 -7.53 -6.91 5.55
CA LEU A 216 -7.50 -5.77 6.46
C LEU A 216 -8.30 -4.58 5.93
N TYR A 217 -9.28 -4.16 6.72
CA TYR A 217 -10.08 -2.97 6.46
C TYR A 217 -10.26 -2.14 7.72
N HIS A 218 -10.62 -0.89 7.54
CA HIS A 218 -11.18 -0.08 8.61
C HIS A 218 -12.64 -0.53 8.86
N PRO A 219 -13.08 -0.76 10.13
CA PRO A 219 -14.37 -1.36 10.44
C PRO A 219 -15.58 -0.54 9.98
N SER A 220 -15.56 0.79 10.14
CA SER A 220 -16.70 1.65 9.78
C SER A 220 -16.66 2.17 8.34
N SER A 221 -15.52 2.73 7.90
CA SER A 221 -15.37 3.28 6.54
C SER A 221 -15.26 2.20 5.45
N THR A 222 -14.97 0.94 5.81
CA THR A 222 -14.74 -0.18 4.88
C THR A 222 -13.61 0.07 3.87
N LEU A 223 -12.68 0.96 4.21
CA LEU A 223 -11.50 1.24 3.39
C LEU A 223 -10.41 0.18 3.64
N PRO A 224 -9.85 -0.44 2.58
CA PRO A 224 -8.80 -1.44 2.72
C PRO A 224 -7.49 -0.79 3.16
N ALA A 225 -6.69 -1.52 3.94
CA ALA A 225 -5.30 -1.14 4.20
C ALA A 225 -4.54 -1.06 2.86
N PRO A 226 -3.76 0.00 2.59
CA PRO A 226 -2.93 0.07 1.39
C PRO A 226 -1.74 -0.89 1.46
N PRO A 227 -1.11 -1.24 0.32
CA PRO A 227 0.19 -1.90 0.34
C PRO A 227 1.22 -1.06 1.09
N PHE A 228 2.08 -1.73 1.84
CA PHE A 228 3.20 -1.06 2.48
C PHE A 228 4.42 -1.98 2.54
N THR A 229 5.59 -1.38 2.72
CA THR A 229 6.81 -2.06 3.13
C THR A 229 7.40 -1.31 4.31
N ALA A 230 8.00 -2.03 5.25
CA ALA A 230 8.63 -1.46 6.42
C ALA A 230 9.90 -2.23 6.76
N PHE A 231 10.95 -1.48 7.11
CA PHE A 231 12.24 -2.02 7.49
C PHE A 231 12.30 -2.20 9.01
N ILE A 232 12.83 -3.34 9.44
CA ILE A 232 13.07 -3.60 10.85
C ILE A 232 14.44 -3.03 11.17
N THR A 233 14.46 -1.87 11.84
CA THR A 233 15.68 -1.34 12.41
C THR A 233 16.03 -2.19 13.63
N ASN A 234 17.15 -2.91 13.59
CA ASN A 234 17.74 -3.50 14.80
C ASN A 234 17.81 -2.41 15.86
N GLN A 235 17.13 -2.59 16.99
CA GLN A 235 17.39 -1.77 18.16
C GLN A 235 18.77 -2.13 18.70
N MET A 236 19.80 -1.55 18.10
CA MET A 236 21.02 -1.25 18.85
C MET A 236 20.63 -0.23 19.93
N PRO A 237 20.98 -0.44 21.21
CA PRO A 237 20.66 0.52 22.25
C PRO A 237 21.42 1.83 21.94
N GLY A 238 20.67 2.88 21.59
CA GLY A 238 21.22 4.23 21.45
C GLY A 238 21.17 4.85 20.07
N HIS A 239 20.03 4.82 19.37
CA HIS A 239 19.71 5.92 18.46
C HIS A 239 18.21 6.06 18.25
N HIS A 240 17.65 7.21 18.64
CA HIS A 240 16.24 7.53 18.45
C HIS A 240 15.88 7.53 16.96
N SER A 241 15.01 6.61 16.54
CA SER A 241 14.35 6.65 15.24
C SER A 241 13.43 7.87 15.18
N LYS A 242 13.70 8.76 14.22
CA LYS A 242 12.76 9.80 13.81
C LYS A 242 11.58 9.14 13.10
N VAL A 243 10.51 8.90 13.83
CA VAL A 243 9.17 8.79 13.23
C VAL A 243 8.71 10.22 12.99
N ALA A 244 8.44 10.55 11.72
CA ALA A 244 7.98 11.88 11.32
C ALA A 244 6.63 12.18 11.99
N GLN A 245 6.58 13.32 12.70
CA GLN A 245 5.36 14.00 13.14
C GLN A 245 4.63 14.63 11.95
#